data_AF-A0A3A0FMW0-F1
#
_entry.id   AF-A0A3A0FMW0-F1
#
_cell.length_a   1.000
_cell.length_b   1.000
_cell.length_c   1.000
_cell.angle_alpha   90.00
_cell.angle_beta   90.00
_cell.angle_gamma   90.00
#
_symmetry.space_group_name_H-M   'P 1'
#
loop_
_entity.id
_entity.type
_entity.pdbx_description
1 polymer ?
#
loop_
_entity_poly.entity_id
_entity_poly.type
_entity_poly.pdbx_seq_one_letter_code
_entity_poly.pdbx_strand_id
1 'polypeptide(L)'
;MRLTLEIEDAGAAPPLPGEGAALVAFMSFAMARGLGAAHPLVALADRMHETFKVRLGPLTTFYESEAEDAEDLLKLELAWQQAGPLRETLEAIATVLATDERSRALCDRGGAAGLPGQVDAALGLVRGAEAAGRRVRLGYLL
;
A
#
# COMPACT_ATOMS: atom_id res chain seq x y z
N MET A 1 7.70 5.54 10.62
CA MET A 1 6.73 5.49 9.51
C MET A 1 5.70 4.41 9.74
N ARG A 2 4.46 4.83 10.01
CA ARG A 2 3.27 4.01 10.23
C ARG A 2 2.27 4.24 9.09
N LEU A 3 1.64 3.17 8.59
CA LEU A 3 0.52 3.28 7.64
C LEU A 3 -0.76 3.69 8.36
N THR A 4 -1.52 4.61 7.77
CA THR A 4 -2.91 4.88 8.12
C THR A 4 -3.81 4.44 6.98
N LEU A 5 -4.96 3.87 7.34
CA LEU A 5 -6.05 3.57 6.42
C LEU A 5 -7.32 4.19 7.01
N GLU A 6 -7.90 5.13 6.30
CA GLU A 6 -9.18 5.73 6.67
C GLU A 6 -10.29 5.17 5.78
N ILE A 7 -11.46 4.99 6.37
CA ILE A 7 -12.67 4.52 5.71
C ILE A 7 -13.69 5.64 5.81
N GLU A 8 -14.28 6.00 4.67
CA GLU A 8 -15.30 7.05 4.58
C GLU A 8 -16.44 6.78 5.57
N ASP A 9 -16.85 7.81 6.30
CA ASP A 9 -17.88 7.77 7.36
C ASP A 9 -17.60 6.83 8.56
N ALA A 10 -16.42 6.20 8.62
CA ALA A 10 -15.99 5.35 9.73
C ALA A 10 -14.68 5.82 10.40
N GLY A 11 -13.92 6.71 9.74
CA GLY A 11 -12.67 7.26 10.25
C GLY A 11 -11.50 6.29 10.11
N ALA A 12 -10.48 6.46 10.97
CA ALA A 12 -9.26 5.66 10.93
C ALA A 12 -9.52 4.20 11.33
N ALA A 13 -9.07 3.27 10.50
CA ALA A 13 -9.07 1.85 10.79
C ALA A 13 -8.02 1.49 11.85
N PRO A 14 -8.14 0.33 12.52
CA PRO A 14 -7.11 -0.16 13.43
C PRO A 14 -5.74 -0.27 12.75
N PRO A 15 -4.63 -0.08 13.52
CA PRO A 15 -3.29 -0.19 12.96
C PRO A 15 -3.01 -1.61 12.45
N LEU A 16 -2.28 -1.70 11.33
CA LEU A 16 -1.83 -2.97 10.78
C LEU A 16 -0.72 -3.60 11.65
N PRO A 17 -0.46 -4.92 11.51
CA PRO A 17 0.68 -5.56 12.15
C PRO A 17 2.00 -4.83 11.86
N GLY A 18 2.85 -4.61 12.88
CA GLY A 18 4.08 -3.84 12.71
C GLY A 18 3.82 -2.42 12.18
N GLU A 19 2.67 -1.85 12.52
CA GLU A 19 2.22 -0.50 12.15
C GLU A 19 2.15 -0.24 10.63
N GLY A 20 2.12 -1.29 9.80
CA GLY A 20 2.10 -1.16 8.35
C GLY A 20 3.42 -0.66 7.75
N ALA A 21 4.53 -0.68 8.52
CA ALA A 21 5.81 -0.11 8.09
C ALA A 21 6.38 -0.76 6.81
N ALA A 22 6.22 -2.07 6.64
CA ALA A 22 6.71 -2.78 5.46
C ALA A 22 5.88 -2.44 4.21
N LEU A 23 4.56 -2.27 4.36
CA LEU A 23 3.67 -1.84 3.29
C LEU A 23 3.93 -0.38 2.89
N VAL A 24 4.10 0.53 3.84
CA VAL A 24 4.51 1.93 3.54
C VAL A 24 5.85 1.95 2.81
N ALA A 25 6.85 1.22 3.31
CA ALA A 25 8.16 1.15 2.64
C ALA A 25 8.01 0.64 1.19
N PHE A 26 7.26 -0.45 0.98
CA PHE A 26 6.98 -0.96 -0.36
C PHE A 26 6.30 0.09 -1.25
N MET A 27 5.28 0.80 -0.75
CA MET A 27 4.57 1.85 -1.48
C MET A 27 5.51 3.00 -1.88
N SER A 28 6.36 3.47 -0.95
CA SER A 28 7.36 4.50 -1.23
C SER A 28 8.35 4.09 -2.32
N PHE A 29 8.85 2.85 -2.29
CA PHE A 29 9.74 2.35 -3.33
C PHE A 29 9.01 2.04 -4.64
N ALA A 30 7.72 1.70 -4.60
CA ALA A 30 6.90 1.54 -5.80
C ALA A 30 6.71 2.88 -6.54
N MET A 31 6.61 4.01 -5.83
CA MET A 31 6.62 5.34 -6.46
C MET A 31 7.98 5.70 -7.08
N ALA A 32 9.07 5.22 -6.48
CA ALA A 32 10.43 5.48 -6.97
C ALA A 32 10.85 4.61 -8.17
N ARG A 33 9.94 3.77 -8.69
CA ARG A 33 10.19 2.96 -9.89
C ARG A 33 10.56 3.84 -11.09
N GLY A 34 11.46 3.35 -11.93
CA GLY A 34 11.94 4.08 -13.09
C GLY A 34 12.96 5.21 -12.79
N LEU A 35 13.25 5.50 -11.51
CA LEU A 35 14.28 6.49 -11.13
C LEU A 35 15.70 5.91 -11.03
N GLY A 36 15.91 4.66 -11.48
CA GLY A 36 17.22 4.00 -11.49
C GLY A 36 17.71 3.51 -10.11
N ALA A 37 16.84 3.48 -9.10
CA ALA A 37 17.19 3.00 -7.76
C ALA A 37 17.39 1.48 -7.72
N ALA A 38 18.51 1.03 -7.12
CA ALA A 38 18.87 -0.39 -7.01
C ALA A 38 18.31 -1.10 -5.76
N HIS A 39 17.30 -0.52 -5.11
CA HIS A 39 16.75 -1.06 -3.86
C HIS A 39 15.93 -2.34 -4.11
N PRO A 40 16.02 -3.39 -3.26
CA PRO A 40 15.27 -4.63 -3.45
C PRO A 40 13.74 -4.43 -3.58
N LEU A 41 13.17 -3.43 -2.91
CA LEU A 41 11.74 -3.13 -3.01
C LEU A 41 11.35 -2.44 -4.33
N VAL A 42 12.26 -1.73 -4.98
CA VAL A 42 12.05 -1.21 -6.36
C VAL A 42 12.01 -2.39 -7.31
N ALA A 43 12.99 -3.30 -7.21
CA ALA A 43 13.03 -4.52 -8.01
C ALA A 43 11.80 -5.43 -7.77
N LEU A 44 11.29 -5.48 -6.53
CA LEU A 44 10.04 -6.17 -6.21
C LEU A 44 8.85 -5.54 -6.93
N ALA A 45 8.73 -4.22 -6.85
CA ALA A 45 7.64 -3.48 -7.46
C ALA A 45 7.68 -3.53 -9.01
N ASP A 46 8.87 -3.46 -9.61
CA ASP A 46 9.08 -3.70 -11.05
C ASP A 46 8.69 -5.12 -11.43
N ARG A 47 9.11 -6.13 -10.66
CA ARG A 47 8.72 -7.53 -10.91
C ARG A 47 7.20 -7.71 -10.85
N MET A 48 6.54 -7.18 -9.83
CA MET A 48 5.07 -7.23 -9.70
C MET A 48 4.38 -6.61 -10.91
N HIS A 49 4.87 -5.46 -11.37
CA HIS A 49 4.27 -4.75 -12.49
C HIS A 49 4.59 -5.38 -13.85
N GLU A 50 5.84 -5.72 -14.12
CA GLU A 50 6.29 -6.16 -15.43
C GLU A 50 6.04 -7.65 -15.66
N THR A 51 6.28 -8.48 -14.64
CA THR A 51 6.10 -9.94 -14.74
C THR A 51 4.67 -10.34 -14.43
N PHE A 52 4.10 -9.85 -13.33
CA PHE A 52 2.79 -10.28 -12.83
C PHE A 52 1.64 -9.34 -13.20
N LYS A 53 1.93 -8.23 -13.89
CA LYS A 53 0.94 -7.24 -14.36
C LYS A 53 0.07 -6.66 -13.24
N VAL A 54 0.62 -6.60 -12.02
CA VAL A 54 -0.04 -5.95 -10.89
C VAL A 54 -0.17 -4.45 -11.16
N ARG A 55 -1.39 -3.93 -11.00
CA ARG A 55 -1.69 -2.50 -11.13
C ARG A 55 -1.35 -1.79 -9.83
N LEU A 56 -0.14 -1.23 -9.72
CA LEU A 56 0.30 -0.59 -8.48
C LEU A 56 -0.27 0.83 -8.24
N GLY A 57 -0.96 1.42 -9.21
CA GLY A 57 -1.48 2.79 -9.12
C GLY A 57 -2.30 3.11 -7.85
N PRO A 58 -3.21 2.24 -7.39
CA PRO A 58 -3.97 2.47 -6.14
C PRO A 58 -3.10 2.61 -4.88
N LEU A 59 -1.88 2.07 -4.90
CA LEU A 59 -0.91 2.17 -3.80
C LEU A 59 0.00 3.41 -3.89
N THR A 60 -0.06 4.18 -4.97
CA THR A 60 0.81 5.36 -5.16
C THR A 60 0.12 6.67 -4.83
N THR A 61 -1.15 6.63 -4.42
CA THR A 61 -1.89 7.81 -3.94
C THR A 61 -2.02 7.73 -2.42
N PHE A 62 -0.98 8.17 -1.72
CA PHE A 62 -0.91 8.24 -0.26
C PHE A 62 -0.05 9.42 0.18
N TYR A 63 -0.43 10.08 1.27
CA TYR A 63 0.20 11.30 1.76
C TYR A 63 0.39 11.25 3.28
N GLU A 64 1.13 12.22 3.81
CA GLU A 64 1.24 12.39 5.26
C GLU A 64 -0.15 12.70 5.84
N SER A 65 -0.52 12.02 6.93
CA SER A 65 -1.87 12.12 7.50
C SER A 65 -2.05 13.37 8.36
N GLU A 66 -0.95 13.97 8.81
CA GLU A 66 -0.93 15.25 9.53
C GLU A 66 -0.67 16.36 8.52
N ALA A 67 -1.73 17.09 8.13
CA ALA A 67 -1.60 18.20 7.19
C ALA A 67 -0.93 19.40 7.87
N GLU A 68 0.14 19.91 7.27
CA GLU A 68 0.85 21.10 7.77
C GLU A 68 0.23 22.39 7.23
N ASP A 69 -0.35 22.33 6.01
CA ASP A 69 -0.92 23.47 5.33
C ASP A 69 -2.20 23.14 4.51
N ALA A 70 -2.71 24.14 3.79
CA ALA A 70 -3.90 23.98 2.96
C ALA A 70 -3.66 23.10 1.72
N GLU A 71 -2.43 22.99 1.23
CA GLU A 71 -2.09 22.13 0.10
C GLU A 71 -2.17 20.66 0.51
N ASP A 72 -1.68 20.32 1.69
CA ASP A 72 -1.76 18.96 2.23
C ASP A 72 -3.20 18.52 2.50
N LEU A 73 -4.03 19.44 3.02
CA LEU A 73 -5.47 19.18 3.17
C LEU A 73 -6.13 18.85 1.83
N LEU A 74 -5.79 19.58 0.76
CA LEU A 74 -6.32 19.30 -0.58
C LEU A 74 -5.82 17.96 -1.12
N LYS A 75 -4.53 17.63 -0.95
CA LYS A 75 -3.99 16.32 -1.34
C LYS A 75 -4.70 15.18 -0.61
N LEU A 76 -4.91 15.31 0.70
CA LEU A 76 -5.61 14.33 1.50
C LEU A 76 -7.08 14.17 1.08
N GLU A 77 -7.76 15.25 0.70
CA GLU A 77 -9.13 15.16 0.18
C GLU A 77 -9.18 14.45 -1.18
N LEU A 78 -8.22 14.75 -2.07
CA LEU A 78 -8.10 14.10 -3.38
C LEU A 78 -7.61 12.64 -3.29
N ALA A 79 -7.08 12.21 -2.15
CA ALA A 79 -6.58 10.86 -1.94
C ALA A 79 -7.68 9.83 -1.65
N TRP A 80 -8.93 10.26 -1.43
CA TRP A 80 -10.06 9.35 -1.33
C TRP A 80 -10.24 8.58 -2.65
N GLN A 81 -10.16 7.26 -2.56
CA GLN A 81 -10.28 6.36 -3.69
C GLN A 81 -11.33 5.28 -3.45
N GLN A 82 -11.86 4.70 -4.53
CA GLN A 82 -12.75 3.56 -4.45
C GLN A 82 -12.00 2.36 -3.87
N ALA A 83 -12.63 1.59 -2.98
CA ALA A 83 -12.01 0.45 -2.32
C ALA A 83 -11.67 -0.70 -3.27
N GLY A 84 -12.49 -0.93 -4.31
CA GLY A 84 -12.34 -2.07 -5.23
C GLY A 84 -10.99 -2.15 -5.94
N PRO A 85 -10.52 -1.10 -6.64
CA PRO A 85 -9.19 -1.11 -7.26
C PRO A 85 -8.04 -1.37 -6.28
N LEU A 86 -8.12 -0.84 -5.05
CA LEU A 86 -7.14 -1.09 -4.02
C LEU A 86 -7.19 -2.56 -3.54
N ARG A 87 -8.39 -3.12 -3.33
CA ARG A 87 -8.58 -4.54 -3.00
C ARG A 87 -7.92 -5.44 -4.04
N GLU A 88 -8.22 -5.24 -5.32
CA GLU A 88 -7.68 -6.04 -6.43
C GLU A 88 -6.15 -6.00 -6.45
N THR A 89 -5.58 -4.81 -6.20
CA THR A 89 -4.13 -4.62 -6.12
C THR A 89 -3.53 -5.41 -4.96
N LEU A 90 -4.12 -5.33 -3.77
CA LEU A 90 -3.67 -6.05 -2.58
C LEU A 90 -3.80 -7.57 -2.76
N GLU A 91 -4.87 -8.07 -3.37
CA GLU A 91 -5.05 -9.50 -3.67
C GLU A 91 -3.99 -10.02 -4.64
N ALA A 92 -3.68 -9.25 -5.68
CA ALA A 92 -2.64 -9.62 -6.64
C ALA A 92 -1.26 -9.65 -5.97
N ILE A 93 -0.95 -8.69 -5.09
CA ILE A 93 0.29 -8.68 -4.30
C ILE A 93 0.37 -9.89 -3.38
N ALA A 94 -0.70 -10.18 -2.63
CA ALA A 94 -0.77 -11.34 -1.74
C ALA A 94 -0.51 -12.64 -2.52
N THR A 95 -1.15 -12.77 -3.69
CA THR A 95 -0.97 -13.93 -4.59
C THR A 95 0.49 -14.06 -5.05
N VAL A 96 1.12 -12.97 -5.48
CA VAL A 96 2.53 -12.99 -5.92
C VAL A 96 3.45 -13.40 -4.76
N LEU A 97 3.27 -12.82 -3.57
CA LEU A 97 4.08 -13.15 -2.40
C LEU A 97 3.88 -14.60 -1.94
N ALA A 98 2.69 -15.17 -2.11
CA ALA A 98 2.40 -16.57 -1.80
C ALA A 98 3.00 -17.55 -2.81
N THR A 99 3.19 -17.15 -4.07
CA THR A 99 3.51 -18.09 -5.17
C THR A 99 4.90 -17.93 -5.79
N ASP A 100 5.54 -16.76 -5.65
CA ASP A 100 6.83 -16.46 -6.28
C ASP A 100 7.96 -16.29 -5.24
N GLU A 101 8.83 -17.29 -5.15
CA GLU A 101 9.99 -17.29 -4.24
C GLU A 101 10.92 -16.09 -4.46
N ARG A 102 11.08 -15.65 -5.71
CA ARG A 102 11.93 -14.50 -6.02
C ARG A 102 11.37 -13.20 -5.45
N SER A 103 10.05 -13.00 -5.51
CA SER A 103 9.37 -11.85 -4.91
C SER A 103 9.48 -11.88 -3.39
N ARG A 104 9.34 -13.05 -2.76
CA ARG A 104 9.60 -13.21 -1.31
C ARG A 104 11.04 -12.85 -0.95
N ALA A 105 12.03 -13.36 -1.69
CA ALA A 105 13.43 -13.07 -1.43
C ALA A 105 13.77 -11.57 -1.57
N LEU A 106 13.16 -10.87 -2.52
CA LEU A 106 13.30 -9.41 -2.67
C LEU A 106 12.67 -8.66 -1.49
N CYS A 107 11.51 -9.12 -1.04
CA CYS A 107 10.80 -8.60 0.13
C CYS A 107 11.67 -8.70 1.38
N ASP A 108 12.26 -9.87 1.65
CA ASP A 108 13.13 -10.10 2.80
C ASP A 108 14.40 -9.25 2.75
N ARG A 109 15.08 -9.24 1.59
CA ARG A 109 16.29 -8.41 1.38
C ARG A 109 16.02 -6.91 1.49
N GLY A 110 14.81 -6.48 1.21
CA GLY A 110 14.37 -5.09 1.34
C GLY A 110 13.97 -4.70 2.76
N GLY A 111 14.13 -5.58 3.75
CA GLY A 111 13.72 -5.33 5.13
C GLY A 111 12.20 -5.33 5.34
N ALA A 112 11.45 -5.89 4.39
CA ALA A 112 9.98 -5.85 4.38
C ALA A 112 9.36 -7.22 4.66
N ALA A 113 10.01 -8.10 5.43
CA ALA A 113 9.50 -9.46 5.69
C ALA A 113 8.06 -9.52 6.27
N GLY A 114 7.60 -8.44 6.93
CA GLY A 114 6.22 -8.30 7.40
C GLY A 114 5.18 -7.98 6.33
N LEU A 115 5.59 -7.68 5.09
CA LEU A 115 4.71 -7.25 4.00
C LEU A 115 3.55 -8.22 3.73
N PRO A 116 3.73 -9.56 3.66
CA PRO A 116 2.61 -10.47 3.42
C PRO A 116 1.49 -10.33 4.47
N GLY A 117 1.85 -10.33 5.75
CA GLY A 117 0.88 -10.19 6.84
C GLY A 117 0.21 -8.81 6.88
N GLN A 118 0.94 -7.75 6.49
CA GLN A 118 0.38 -6.41 6.39
C GLN A 118 -0.57 -6.25 5.20
N VAL A 119 -0.25 -6.87 4.05
CA VAL A 119 -1.12 -6.91 2.88
C VAL A 119 -2.42 -7.66 3.19
N ASP A 120 -2.34 -8.82 3.85
CA ASP A 120 -3.53 -9.59 4.24
C ASP A 120 -4.42 -8.81 5.22
N ALA A 121 -3.83 -8.13 6.21
CA ALA A 121 -4.56 -7.29 7.15
C ALA A 121 -5.23 -6.10 6.46
N ALA A 122 -4.50 -5.39 5.58
CA ALA A 122 -5.04 -4.29 4.80
C ALA A 122 -6.19 -4.76 3.88
N LEU A 123 -6.03 -5.92 3.24
CA LEU A 123 -7.03 -6.51 2.37
C LEU A 123 -8.34 -6.79 3.12
N GLY A 124 -8.26 -7.28 4.37
CA GLY A 124 -9.44 -7.47 5.22
C GLY A 124 -10.22 -6.18 5.46
N LEU A 125 -9.52 -5.08 5.75
CA LEU A 125 -10.13 -3.77 5.99
C LEU A 125 -10.75 -3.20 4.70
N VAL A 126 -10.02 -3.27 3.58
CA VAL A 126 -10.49 -2.74 2.29
C VAL A 126 -11.69 -3.53 1.77
N ARG A 127 -11.74 -4.87 1.95
CA ARG A 127 -12.92 -5.68 1.64
C ARG A 127 -14.15 -5.25 2.44
N GLY A 128 -13.97 -4.93 3.72
CA GLY A 128 -15.03 -4.40 4.57
C GLY A 128 -15.57 -3.07 4.06
N ALA A 129 -14.69 -2.16 3.65
CA ALA A 129 -15.07 -0.87 3.07
C ALA A 129 -15.79 -1.02 1.72
N GLU A 130 -15.29 -1.88 0.83
CA GLU A 130 -15.91 -2.15 -0.47
C GLU A 130 -17.32 -2.74 -0.32
N ALA A 131 -17.49 -3.72 0.58
CA ALA A 131 -18.80 -4.31 0.86
C ALA A 131 -19.81 -3.29 1.40
N ALA A 132 -19.33 -2.24 2.08
CA ALA A 132 -20.14 -1.13 2.56
C ALA A 132 -20.31 0.00 1.51
N GLY A 133 -19.74 -0.12 0.31
CA GLY A 133 -19.77 0.90 -0.74
C GLY A 133 -19.01 2.18 -0.40
N ARG A 134 -18.00 2.08 0.47
CA ARG A 134 -17.26 3.24 1.01
C ARG A 134 -15.93 3.45 0.31
N ARG A 135 -15.53 4.72 0.19
CA ARG A 135 -14.16 5.08 -0.22
C ARG A 135 -13.17 4.82 0.92
N VAL A 136 -11.91 4.71 0.54
CA VAL A 136 -10.77 4.55 1.45
C VAL A 136 -9.69 5.59 1.12
N ARG A 137 -8.90 5.95 2.13
CA ARG A 137 -7.72 6.81 1.96
C ARG A 137 -6.53 6.16 2.64
N LEU A 138 -5.41 6.10 1.93
CA LEU A 138 -4.13 5.66 2.47
C LEU A 138 -3.33 6.89 2.89
N GLY A 139 -2.67 6.79 4.03
CA GLY A 139 -1.73 7.81 4.47
C GLY A 139 -0.59 7.21 5.29
N TYR A 140 0.31 8.06 5.75
CA TYR A 140 1.34 7.67 6.69
C TYR A 140 1.56 8.72 7.78
N LEU A 141 2.21 8.30 8.86
CA LEU A 141 2.72 9.14 9.93
C LEU A 141 4.20 8.80 10.14
N LEU A 142 5.04 9.81 10.38
CA LEU A 142 6.49 9.64 10.50
C LEU A 142 6.92 8.95 11.80
#